data_AF-A0A954WRB9-F1
#
_entry.id   AF-A0A954WRB9-F1
#
_cell.length_a   1.000
_cell.length_b   1.000
_cell.length_c   1.000
_cell.angle_alpha   90.00
_cell.angle_beta   90.00
_cell.angle_gamma   90.00
#
_symmetry.space_group_name_H-M   'P 1'
#
loop_
_entity.id
_entity.type
_entity.pdbx_description
1 polymer ?
#
loop_
_entity_poly.entity_id
_entity_poly.type
_entity_poly.pdbx_seq_one_letter_code
_entity_poly.pdbx_strand_id
1 'polypeptide(L)'
;MTPSATRKISIETADGKFVARYDGDATSHFEKARQLYRIGKESGLFVAPQPRGLSANSTTITWEHLPGLRSFRTAFAELSCNDQLSVARQIGAALARIHAELNLEGRQWSCQSIVNRIANSAVQTHVREEISRAAICNVHGDFACANLFLNEGNRLVTLDPEPNIYLFDRAEPSIRASIYLEIALLIQSLHSRRDFSITLGQQLDPVCSEILDGYENEAQQAICRKTTFCLAAEIMMIYREYRRTDGTESWLDRMKAARHRKRAAAHLNLKAQGAGMC
;
A
#
# COMPACT_ATOMS: atom_id res chain seq x y z
N MET A 1 -20.32 2.14 15.72
CA MET A 1 -20.14 3.24 14.74
C MET A 1 -19.22 2.74 13.64
N THR A 2 -19.58 2.93 12.37
CA THR A 2 -18.73 2.50 11.25
C THR A 2 -17.77 3.65 10.94
N PRO A 3 -16.44 3.48 11.02
CA PRO A 3 -15.52 4.54 10.62
C PRO A 3 -15.77 4.86 9.14
N SER A 4 -16.05 6.13 8.86
CA SER A 4 -16.09 6.64 7.50
C SER A 4 -14.71 6.49 6.88
N ALA A 5 -14.61 6.15 5.59
CA ALA A 5 -13.34 6.26 4.88
C ALA A 5 -12.87 7.71 5.02
N THR A 6 -11.66 7.90 5.54
CA THR A 6 -11.10 9.22 5.76
C THR A 6 -10.73 9.80 4.41
N ARG A 7 -11.53 10.72 3.86
CA ARG A 7 -11.14 11.39 2.61
C ARG A 7 -9.98 12.31 2.91
N LYS A 8 -8.90 12.17 2.14
CA LYS A 8 -7.76 13.08 2.15
C LYS A 8 -7.95 14.17 1.10
N ILE A 9 -7.81 15.43 1.50
CA ILE A 9 -7.66 16.55 0.58
C ILE A 9 -6.29 17.17 0.84
N SER A 10 -5.40 17.08 -0.15
CA SER A 10 -4.08 17.71 -0.12
C SER A 10 -4.18 19.10 -0.75
N ILE A 11 -3.79 20.13 0.00
CA ILE A 11 -3.76 21.52 -0.45
C ILE A 11 -2.35 22.05 -0.23
N GLU A 12 -1.74 22.55 -1.29
CA GLU A 12 -0.58 23.43 -1.17
C GLU A 12 -1.09 24.81 -0.76
N THR A 13 -0.63 25.28 0.39
CA THR A 13 -1.01 26.59 0.93
C THR A 13 -0.11 27.69 0.34
N ALA A 14 -0.59 28.93 0.35
CA ALA A 14 0.11 30.07 -0.26
C ALA A 14 1.51 30.36 0.34
N ASP A 15 1.81 29.83 1.53
CA ASP A 15 3.11 29.88 2.19
C ASP A 15 3.98 28.64 1.92
N GLY A 16 3.62 27.83 0.91
CA GLY A 16 4.38 26.65 0.48
C GLY A 16 4.26 25.46 1.43
N LYS A 17 3.34 25.47 2.40
CA LYS A 17 3.12 24.30 3.26
C LYS A 17 2.20 23.30 2.58
N PHE A 18 2.54 22.03 2.73
CA PHE A 18 1.73 20.93 2.22
C PHE A 18 0.84 20.41 3.34
N VAL A 19 -0.48 20.52 3.15
CA VAL A 19 -1.47 20.21 4.18
C VAL A 19 -2.41 19.12 3.70
N ALA A 20 -2.59 18.07 4.50
CA ALA A 20 -3.56 17.01 4.26
C ALA A 20 -4.69 17.10 5.29
N ARG A 21 -5.92 17.28 4.83
CA ARG A 21 -7.13 17.26 5.66
C ARG A 21 -7.81 15.91 5.58
N TYR A 22 -8.22 15.41 6.75
CA TYR A 22 -8.86 14.13 6.99
C TYR A 22 -10.29 14.36 7.52
N ASP A 23 -11.25 13.56 7.07
CA ASP A 23 -12.65 13.61 7.55
C ASP A 23 -12.83 13.14 9.02
N GLY A 24 -11.78 12.62 9.64
CA GLY A 24 -11.79 12.08 11.01
C GLY A 24 -10.43 12.28 11.70
N ASP A 25 -10.25 11.58 12.83
CA ASP A 25 -9.02 11.62 13.60
C ASP A 25 -7.83 11.07 12.79
N ALA A 26 -6.86 11.95 12.53
CA ALA A 26 -5.64 11.70 11.78
C ALA A 26 -4.45 11.35 12.67
N THR A 27 -4.63 11.18 13.98
CA THR A 27 -3.54 10.87 14.93
C THR A 27 -2.75 9.63 14.50
N SER A 28 -3.44 8.57 14.06
CA SER A 28 -2.77 7.35 13.59
C SER A 28 -2.04 7.52 12.25
N HIS A 29 -2.56 8.36 11.34
CA HIS A 29 -1.84 8.74 10.11
C HIS A 29 -0.57 9.54 10.43
N PHE A 30 -0.66 10.45 11.39
CA PHE A 30 0.45 11.27 11.86
C PHE A 30 1.55 10.43 12.51
N GLU A 31 1.20 9.50 13.39
CA GLU A 31 2.18 8.62 14.04
C GLU A 31 2.83 7.65 13.05
N LYS A 32 2.07 7.11 12.09
CA LYS A 32 2.64 6.31 10.98
C LYS A 32 3.67 7.10 10.18
N ALA A 33 3.31 8.32 9.80
CA ALA A 33 4.19 9.22 9.09
C ALA A 33 5.47 9.54 9.86
N ARG A 34 5.37 9.77 11.18
CA ARG A 34 6.53 10.02 12.05
C ARG A 34 7.47 8.83 12.08
N GLN A 35 6.94 7.62 12.21
CA GLN A 35 7.75 6.41 12.20
C GLN A 35 8.43 6.20 10.84
N LEU A 36 7.71 6.36 9.73
CA LEU A 36 8.31 6.24 8.40
C LEU A 36 9.43 7.26 8.15
N TYR A 37 9.22 8.52 8.56
CA TYR A 37 10.28 9.53 8.53
C TYR A 37 11.51 9.11 9.35
N ARG A 38 11.31 8.63 10.58
CA ARG A 38 12.40 8.12 11.43
C ARG A 38 13.14 6.97 10.75
N ILE A 39 12.42 5.97 10.26
CA ILE A 39 12.99 4.78 9.62
C ILE A 39 13.83 5.18 8.40
N GLY A 40 13.30 6.04 7.52
CA GLY A 40 14.04 6.52 6.35
C GLY A 40 15.29 7.32 6.74
N LYS A 41 15.18 8.18 7.76
CA LYS A 41 16.31 8.98 8.26
C LYS A 41 17.42 8.13 8.87
N GLU A 42 17.08 7.13 9.68
CA GLU A 42 18.04 6.29 10.40
C GLU A 42 18.69 5.24 9.50
N SER A 43 17.92 4.64 8.59
CA SER A 43 18.44 3.64 7.65
C SER A 43 19.18 4.24 6.45
N GLY A 44 18.84 5.47 6.06
CA GLY A 44 19.34 6.10 4.84
C GLY A 44 18.76 5.54 3.53
N LEU A 45 17.95 4.47 3.60
CA LEU A 45 17.45 3.71 2.46
C LEU A 45 16.38 4.45 1.65
N PHE A 46 15.64 5.38 2.28
CA PHE A 46 14.64 6.19 1.61
C PHE A 46 14.44 7.51 2.34
N VAL A 47 13.72 8.43 1.70
CA VAL A 47 13.25 9.68 2.28
C VAL A 47 11.74 9.62 2.39
N ALA A 48 11.20 10.01 3.54
CA ALA A 48 9.78 10.27 3.72
C ALA A 48 9.62 11.70 4.24
N PRO A 49 8.53 12.42 3.89
CA PRO A 49 8.32 13.78 4.37
C PRO A 49 8.10 13.78 5.88
N GLN A 50 8.78 14.68 6.60
CA GLN A 50 8.53 14.84 8.03
C GLN A 50 7.12 15.41 8.26
N PRO A 51 6.24 14.77 9.04
CA PRO A 51 5.02 15.42 9.50
C PRO A 51 5.40 16.48 10.55
N ARG A 52 5.10 17.75 10.25
CA ARG A 52 5.50 18.92 11.03
C ARG A 52 4.53 19.26 12.16
N GLY A 53 3.26 18.95 11.98
CA GLY A 53 2.25 19.21 13.00
C GLY A 53 0.91 18.55 12.71
N LEU A 54 0.18 18.28 13.79
CA LEU A 54 -1.20 17.85 13.78
C LEU A 54 -2.05 19.00 14.35
N SER A 55 -3.14 19.36 13.67
CA SER A 55 -4.04 20.43 14.14
C SER A 55 -4.65 20.08 15.50
N ALA A 56 -5.09 21.09 16.26
CA ALA A 56 -5.67 20.90 17.60
C ALA A 56 -6.93 20.00 17.61
N ASN A 57 -7.66 19.92 16.50
CA ASN A 57 -8.81 19.04 16.34
C ASN A 57 -8.45 17.66 15.73
N SER A 58 -7.16 17.36 15.58
CA SER A 58 -6.60 16.13 15.02
C SER A 58 -7.08 15.75 13.61
N THR A 59 -7.56 16.69 12.80
CA THR A 59 -8.06 16.39 11.43
C THR A 59 -7.11 16.80 10.31
N THR A 60 -6.03 17.51 10.62
CA THR A 60 -5.16 18.11 9.61
C THR A 60 -3.70 17.86 9.95
N ILE A 61 -2.95 17.32 8.99
CA ILE A 61 -1.50 17.12 9.11
C ILE A 61 -0.80 18.12 8.20
N THR A 62 0.15 18.86 8.76
CA THR A 62 1.10 19.68 8.00
C THR A 62 2.36 18.88 7.75
N TRP A 63 2.85 18.87 6.51
CA TRP A 63 4.00 18.09 6.08
C TRP A 63 5.15 19.00 5.67
N GLU A 64 6.35 18.47 5.78
CA GLU A 64 7.52 18.99 5.09
C GLU A 64 7.31 18.97 3.57
N HIS A 65 7.70 20.06 2.92
CA HIS A 65 7.78 20.13 1.47
C HIS A 65 9.11 19.54 0.99
N LEU A 66 9.05 18.58 0.07
CA LEU A 66 10.21 17.99 -0.59
C LEU A 66 10.26 18.52 -2.03
N PRO A 67 11.19 19.44 -2.37
CA PRO A 67 11.31 19.97 -3.72
C PRO A 67 11.94 18.94 -4.68
N GLY A 68 11.77 19.15 -5.98
CA GLY A 68 12.48 18.38 -7.01
C GLY A 68 12.06 16.91 -7.12
N LEU A 69 10.87 16.55 -6.64
CA LEU A 69 10.36 15.19 -6.77
C LEU A 69 9.94 14.90 -8.21
N ARG A 70 10.48 13.83 -8.77
CA ARG A 70 10.05 13.27 -10.04
C ARG A 70 9.35 11.94 -9.78
N SER A 71 8.25 11.69 -10.49
CA SER A 71 7.53 10.41 -10.37
C SER A 71 8.49 9.26 -10.66
N PHE A 72 8.41 8.17 -9.89
CA PHE A 72 9.32 7.04 -10.05
C PHE A 72 9.34 6.54 -11.49
N ARG A 73 8.19 6.41 -12.14
CA ARG A 73 8.10 5.89 -13.51
C ARG A 73 8.88 6.73 -14.51
N THR A 74 8.80 8.06 -14.41
CA THR A 74 9.54 8.97 -15.30
C THR A 74 11.03 8.94 -14.99
N ALA A 75 11.40 9.18 -13.73
CA ALA A 75 12.80 9.29 -13.36
C ALA A 75 13.56 7.97 -13.52
N PHE A 76 12.94 6.84 -13.18
CA PHE A 76 13.56 5.52 -13.30
C PHE A 76 13.83 5.14 -14.76
N ALA A 77 12.95 5.53 -15.69
CA ALA A 77 13.16 5.31 -17.12
C ALA A 77 14.34 6.11 -17.71
N GLU A 78 14.72 7.22 -17.08
CA GLU A 78 15.84 8.08 -17.50
C GLU A 78 17.20 7.61 -16.95
N LEU A 79 17.19 6.69 -15.98
CA LEU A 79 18.41 6.15 -15.38
C LEU A 79 19.17 5.22 -16.34
N SER A 80 20.49 5.11 -16.12
CA SER A 80 21.27 4.06 -16.76
C SER A 80 20.81 2.67 -16.27
N CYS A 81 21.06 1.62 -17.04
CA CYS A 81 20.71 0.25 -16.65
C CYS A 81 21.27 -0.12 -15.25
N ASN A 82 22.53 0.22 -14.99
CA ASN A 82 23.16 -0.07 -13.68
C ASN A 82 22.48 0.71 -12.54
N ASP A 83 22.11 1.96 -12.78
CA ASP A 83 21.42 2.78 -11.79
C ASP A 83 19.99 2.29 -11.55
N GLN A 84 19.29 1.80 -12.59
CA GLN A 84 17.97 1.17 -12.45
C GLN A 84 18.04 -0.04 -11.52
N LEU A 85 19.00 -0.94 -11.73
CA LEU A 85 19.19 -2.13 -10.89
C LEU A 85 19.58 -1.75 -9.46
N SER A 86 20.44 -0.75 -9.28
CA SER A 86 20.82 -0.23 -7.96
C SER A 86 19.61 0.35 -7.19
N VAL A 87 18.81 1.19 -7.85
CA VAL A 87 17.59 1.76 -7.26
C VAL A 87 16.55 0.68 -6.99
N ALA A 88 16.40 -0.31 -7.88
CA ALA A 88 15.51 -1.47 -7.67
C ALA A 88 15.88 -2.24 -6.39
N ARG A 89 17.17 -2.52 -6.20
CA ARG A 89 17.67 -3.14 -4.96
C ARG A 89 17.40 -2.28 -3.72
N GLN A 90 17.62 -0.97 -3.82
CA GLN A 90 17.32 -0.03 -2.74
C GLN A 90 15.84 -0.01 -2.36
N ILE A 91 14.92 -0.13 -3.33
CA ILE A 91 13.47 -0.21 -3.08
C ILE A 91 13.13 -1.46 -2.27
N GLY A 92 13.69 -2.62 -2.65
CA GLY A 92 13.55 -3.86 -1.90
C GLY A 92 13.99 -3.73 -0.45
N ALA A 93 15.20 -3.19 -0.24
CA ALA A 93 15.76 -2.97 1.08
C ALA A 93 14.92 -1.96 1.90
N ALA A 94 14.50 -0.84 1.30
CA ALA A 94 13.64 0.14 1.97
C ALA A 94 12.34 -0.50 2.47
N LEU A 95 11.71 -1.35 1.65
CA LEU A 95 10.47 -2.04 2.04
C LEU A 95 10.70 -3.04 3.18
N ALA A 96 11.76 -3.84 3.12
CA ALA A 96 12.13 -4.75 4.21
C ALA A 96 12.36 -4.00 5.53
N ARG A 97 13.06 -2.87 5.48
CA ARG A 97 13.30 -2.01 6.64
C ARG A 97 12.01 -1.41 7.21
N ILE A 98 11.07 -0.99 6.34
CA ILE A 98 9.74 -0.55 6.77
C ILE A 98 9.01 -1.69 7.50
N HIS A 99 8.97 -2.90 6.92
CA HIS A 99 8.31 -4.05 7.53
C HIS A 99 8.91 -4.45 8.89
N ALA A 100 10.23 -4.29 9.06
CA ALA A 100 10.92 -4.63 10.30
C ALA A 100 10.65 -3.62 11.43
N GLU A 101 10.59 -2.32 11.11
CA GLU A 101 10.59 -1.26 12.13
C GLU A 101 9.26 -0.52 12.31
N LEU A 102 8.33 -0.61 11.35
CA LEU A 102 7.05 0.05 11.48
C LEU A 102 6.21 -0.69 12.53
N ASN A 103 6.00 -0.04 13.67
CA ASN A 103 5.32 -0.65 14.80
C ASN A 103 4.25 0.29 15.36
N LEU A 104 3.02 0.06 14.88
CA LEU A 104 1.82 0.74 15.34
C LEU A 104 0.83 -0.30 15.86
N GLU A 105 -0.02 0.12 16.80
CA GLU A 105 -1.21 -0.65 17.14
C GLU A 105 -2.12 -0.66 15.92
N GLY A 106 -2.33 -1.85 15.36
CA GLY A 106 -2.95 -2.00 14.05
C GLY A 106 -3.83 -3.22 13.97
N ARG A 107 -4.84 -3.11 13.12
CA ARG A 107 -5.73 -4.23 12.85
C ARG A 107 -5.04 -5.20 11.90
N GLN A 108 -5.05 -6.48 12.25
CA GLN A 108 -4.64 -7.51 11.33
C GLN A 108 -5.65 -7.63 10.18
N TRP A 109 -5.17 -7.40 8.97
CA TRP A 109 -5.90 -7.64 7.74
C TRP A 109 -6.07 -9.15 7.53
N SER A 110 -7.25 -9.53 7.06
CA SER A 110 -7.54 -10.92 6.73
C SER A 110 -7.22 -11.16 5.27
N CYS A 111 -6.28 -12.08 5.02
CA CYS A 111 -5.94 -12.51 3.67
C CYS A 111 -7.04 -13.33 2.99
N GLN A 112 -8.11 -13.67 3.71
CA GLN A 112 -9.13 -14.61 3.25
C GLN A 112 -9.74 -14.21 1.91
N SER A 113 -9.97 -12.93 1.62
CA SER A 113 -10.59 -12.51 0.36
C SER A 113 -9.68 -12.73 -0.85
N ILE A 114 -8.40 -12.38 -0.75
CA ILE A 114 -7.40 -12.60 -1.81
C ILE A 114 -7.07 -14.08 -1.90
N VAL A 115 -6.83 -14.76 -0.78
CA VAL A 115 -6.56 -16.21 -0.75
C VAL A 115 -7.73 -17.02 -1.31
N ASN A 116 -8.99 -16.64 -1.06
CA ASN A 116 -10.16 -17.30 -1.63
C ASN A 116 -10.28 -17.12 -3.14
N ARG A 117 -9.88 -15.97 -3.69
CA ARG A 117 -9.82 -15.76 -5.15
C ARG A 117 -8.77 -16.67 -5.78
N ILE A 118 -7.66 -16.85 -5.06
CA ILE A 118 -6.57 -17.76 -5.39
C ILE A 118 -6.91 -19.19 -4.95
N ALA A 119 -8.15 -19.71 -4.96
CA ALA A 119 -8.44 -21.07 -4.41
C ALA A 119 -8.86 -22.16 -5.42
N ASN A 120 -8.86 -21.89 -6.74
CA ASN A 120 -9.25 -22.81 -7.81
C ASN A 120 -8.13 -23.51 -8.66
N SER A 121 -6.85 -23.61 -8.25
CA SER A 121 -5.78 -24.32 -9.00
C SER A 121 -4.61 -24.85 -8.13
N ALA A 122 -3.85 -25.85 -8.62
CA ALA A 122 -2.75 -26.49 -7.90
C ALA A 122 -1.56 -25.56 -7.57
N VAL A 123 -1.40 -24.46 -8.31
CA VAL A 123 -0.43 -23.39 -8.02
C VAL A 123 -0.70 -22.75 -6.65
N GLN A 124 -1.90 -22.94 -6.11
CA GLN A 124 -2.43 -22.11 -5.03
C GLN A 124 -2.36 -22.72 -3.63
N THR A 125 -2.26 -24.04 -3.51
CA THR A 125 -1.96 -24.67 -2.20
C THR A 125 -0.63 -24.17 -1.67
N HIS A 126 0.39 -24.12 -2.54
CA HIS A 126 1.71 -23.57 -2.21
C HIS A 126 1.63 -22.08 -1.82
N VAL A 127 0.93 -21.25 -2.60
CA VAL A 127 0.76 -19.81 -2.30
C VAL A 127 0.09 -19.60 -0.94
N ARG A 128 -0.98 -20.35 -0.65
CA ARG A 128 -1.69 -20.30 0.62
C ARG A 128 -0.79 -20.71 1.79
N GLU A 129 -0.05 -21.79 1.64
CA GLU A 129 0.91 -22.26 2.65
C GLU A 129 1.98 -21.21 2.93
N GLU A 130 2.60 -20.64 1.89
CA GLU A 130 3.61 -19.60 2.02
C GLU A 130 3.07 -18.36 2.72
N ILE A 131 1.89 -17.86 2.32
CA ILE A 131 1.25 -16.71 2.96
C ILE A 131 0.92 -17.00 4.43
N SER A 132 0.45 -18.22 4.74
CA SER A 132 0.08 -18.60 6.11
C SER A 132 1.27 -18.67 7.08
N ARG A 133 2.47 -18.94 6.56
CA ARG A 133 3.73 -18.99 7.33
C ARG A 133 4.48 -17.67 7.33
N ALA A 134 4.13 -16.76 6.43
CA ALA A 134 4.81 -15.48 6.27
C ALA A 134 4.63 -14.58 7.50
N ALA A 135 5.64 -13.75 7.76
CA ALA A 135 5.57 -12.74 8.80
C ALA A 135 4.40 -11.76 8.55
N ILE A 136 3.75 -11.35 9.64
CA ILE A 136 2.70 -10.33 9.66
C ILE A 136 3.24 -9.07 10.34
N CYS A 137 3.45 -8.02 9.57
CA CYS A 137 4.01 -6.74 10.02
C CYS A 137 3.05 -5.59 9.73
N ASN A 138 3.31 -4.40 10.29
CA ASN A 138 2.65 -3.20 9.78
C ASN A 138 3.20 -2.90 8.38
N VAL A 139 2.31 -2.50 7.48
CA VAL A 139 2.66 -2.22 6.08
C VAL A 139 2.61 -0.73 5.78
N HIS A 140 3.34 -0.28 4.77
CA HIS A 140 3.18 1.07 4.24
C HIS A 140 1.75 1.28 3.72
N GLY A 141 1.10 0.24 3.19
CA GLY A 141 -0.32 0.22 2.84
C GLY A 141 -0.56 0.46 1.35
N ASP A 142 0.29 1.26 0.70
CA ASP A 142 0.27 1.43 -0.76
C ASP A 142 1.67 1.67 -1.34
N PHE A 143 2.62 0.75 -1.02
CA PHE A 143 4.00 0.83 -1.52
C PHE A 143 4.11 0.41 -3.00
N ALA A 144 3.60 1.27 -3.88
CA ALA A 144 3.52 1.06 -5.32
C ALA A 144 4.17 2.21 -6.09
N CYS A 145 4.54 2.02 -7.36
CA CYS A 145 5.19 3.04 -8.19
C CYS A 145 4.44 4.39 -8.31
N ALA A 146 3.16 4.46 -7.93
CA ALA A 146 2.42 5.72 -7.87
C ALA A 146 2.81 6.61 -6.67
N ASN A 147 3.29 5.98 -5.60
CA ASN A 147 3.67 6.60 -4.34
C ASN A 147 5.19 6.60 -4.12
N LEU A 148 5.95 6.13 -5.11
CA LEU A 148 7.40 6.20 -5.14
C LEU A 148 7.84 7.34 -6.05
N PHE A 149 8.90 8.04 -5.62
CA PHE A 149 9.50 9.18 -6.32
C PHE A 149 11.01 9.10 -6.21
N LEU A 150 11.70 9.78 -7.12
CA LEU A 150 13.13 10.06 -6.99
C LEU A 150 13.34 11.57 -6.84
N ASN A 151 14.22 11.98 -5.94
CA ASN A 151 14.65 13.38 -5.85
C ASN A 151 15.80 13.69 -6.82
N GLU A 152 16.33 14.91 -6.79
CA GLU A 152 17.43 15.36 -7.66
C GLU A 152 18.71 14.52 -7.51
N GLY A 153 18.93 13.94 -6.33
CA GLY A 153 20.05 13.01 -6.07
C GLY A 153 19.72 11.55 -6.36
N ASN A 154 18.64 11.27 -7.11
CA ASN A 154 18.11 9.93 -7.39
C ASN A 154 17.83 9.08 -6.13
N ARG A 155 17.62 9.72 -4.98
CA ARG A 155 17.25 8.99 -3.75
C ARG A 155 15.79 8.63 -3.79
N LEU A 156 15.47 7.41 -3.35
CA LEU A 156 14.12 6.93 -3.19
C LEU A 156 13.35 7.78 -2.18
N VAL A 157 12.18 8.26 -2.59
CA VAL A 157 11.23 8.98 -1.76
C VAL A 157 9.92 8.19 -1.74
N THR A 158 9.38 7.96 -0.54
CA THR A 158 8.10 7.25 -0.33
C THR A 158 7.06 8.24 0.17
N LEU A 159 5.93 8.35 -0.53
CA LEU A 159 4.82 9.22 -0.15
C LEU A 159 3.57 8.38 0.15
N ASP A 160 2.58 9.04 0.74
CA ASP A 160 1.23 8.50 0.91
C ASP A 160 1.14 7.07 1.50
N PRO A 161 1.52 6.87 2.78
CA PRO A 161 1.46 5.58 3.44
C PRO A 161 0.04 5.17 3.86
N GLU A 162 -0.93 5.47 3.02
CA GLU A 162 -2.33 5.14 3.23
C GLU A 162 -2.64 3.76 2.68
N PRO A 163 -3.59 3.02 3.28
CA PRO A 163 -4.00 1.74 2.75
C PRO A 163 -4.54 1.86 1.32
N ASN A 164 -4.04 1.00 0.44
CA ASN A 164 -4.58 0.83 -0.89
C ASN A 164 -6.07 0.42 -0.84
N ILE A 165 -6.95 1.31 -1.30
CA ILE A 165 -8.40 1.14 -1.20
C ILE A 165 -8.95 -0.09 -1.95
N TYR A 166 -8.18 -0.67 -2.88
CA TYR A 166 -8.60 -1.86 -3.64
C TYR A 166 -8.30 -3.16 -2.89
N LEU A 167 -7.36 -3.13 -1.95
CA LEU A 167 -6.89 -4.30 -1.19
C LEU A 167 -7.35 -4.30 0.26
N PHE A 168 -7.56 -3.10 0.83
CA PHE A 168 -7.92 -2.92 2.22
C PHE A 168 -9.34 -2.38 2.35
N ASP A 169 -10.19 -3.12 3.08
CA ASP A 169 -11.62 -2.82 3.29
C ASP A 169 -11.87 -1.48 4.02
N ARG A 170 -10.85 -0.85 4.61
CA ARG A 170 -10.96 0.35 5.44
C ARG A 170 -9.74 1.25 5.31
N ALA A 171 -9.97 2.55 5.44
CA ALA A 171 -8.95 3.58 5.57
C ALA A 171 -8.34 3.63 6.99
N GLU A 172 -8.11 2.48 7.63
CA GLU A 172 -7.39 2.43 8.90
C GLU A 172 -5.89 2.47 8.55
N PRO A 173 -5.11 3.50 8.92
CA PRO A 173 -3.72 3.64 8.45
C PRO A 173 -2.79 2.56 9.02
N SER A 174 -3.14 2.00 10.17
CA SER A 174 -2.38 0.98 10.86
C SER A 174 -2.91 -0.42 10.53
N ILE A 175 -2.49 -0.93 9.38
CA ILE A 175 -2.83 -2.27 8.91
C ILE A 175 -1.64 -3.19 9.10
N ARG A 176 -1.92 -4.37 9.65
CA ARG A 176 -0.96 -5.47 9.69
C ARG A 176 -1.31 -6.52 8.65
N ALA A 177 -0.37 -6.85 7.76
CA ALA A 177 -0.60 -7.80 6.68
C ALA A 177 0.65 -8.68 6.44
N SER A 178 0.50 -9.70 5.60
CA SER A 178 1.63 -10.51 5.13
C SER A 178 2.57 -9.65 4.30
N ILE A 179 3.87 -9.81 4.51
CA ILE A 179 4.91 -9.14 3.72
C ILE A 179 4.72 -9.36 2.21
N TYR A 180 4.23 -10.54 1.82
CA TYR A 180 4.01 -10.88 0.42
C TYR A 180 2.94 -9.99 -0.25
N LEU A 181 2.01 -9.42 0.51
CA LEU A 181 0.98 -8.55 -0.05
C LEU A 181 1.59 -7.25 -0.59
N GLU A 182 2.45 -6.60 0.21
CA GLU A 182 3.05 -5.33 -0.17
C GLU A 182 4.16 -5.51 -1.22
N ILE A 183 4.95 -6.59 -1.13
CA ILE A 183 5.90 -6.96 -2.18
C ILE A 183 5.15 -7.22 -3.50
N ALA A 184 4.06 -8.00 -3.47
CA ALA A 184 3.27 -8.28 -4.67
C ALA A 184 2.60 -7.02 -5.25
N LEU A 185 2.16 -6.09 -4.40
CA LEU A 185 1.62 -4.80 -4.84
C LEU A 185 2.68 -3.98 -5.58
N LEU A 186 3.90 -3.91 -5.05
CA LEU A 186 5.02 -3.25 -5.72
C LEU A 186 5.30 -3.87 -7.09
N ILE A 187 5.50 -5.19 -7.14
CA ILE A 187 5.77 -5.92 -8.38
C ILE A 187 4.63 -5.70 -9.39
N GLN A 188 3.37 -5.87 -8.95
CA GLN A 188 2.20 -5.60 -9.79
C GLN A 188 2.24 -4.18 -10.37
N SER A 189 2.64 -3.19 -9.57
CA SER A 189 2.62 -1.79 -9.99
C SER A 189 3.62 -1.48 -11.12
N LEU A 190 4.73 -2.24 -11.23
CA LEU A 190 5.67 -2.21 -12.36
C LEU A 190 5.01 -2.70 -13.66
N HIS A 191 4.19 -3.76 -13.58
CA HIS A 191 3.50 -4.34 -14.73
C HIS A 191 2.20 -3.60 -15.11
N SER A 192 1.63 -2.82 -14.18
CA SER A 192 0.27 -2.27 -14.29
C SER A 192 0.08 -1.19 -15.37
N ARG A 193 1.15 -0.47 -15.72
CA ARG A 193 1.13 0.60 -16.72
C ARG A 193 1.86 0.16 -17.98
N ARG A 194 1.10 0.01 -19.07
CA ARG A 194 1.60 -0.51 -20.36
C ARG A 194 2.81 0.26 -20.88
N ASP A 195 2.76 1.57 -20.82
CA ASP A 195 3.87 2.43 -21.28
C ASP A 195 5.12 2.20 -20.44
N PHE A 196 4.99 2.16 -19.12
CA PHE A 196 6.12 1.95 -18.23
C PHE A 196 6.70 0.53 -18.35
N SER A 197 5.85 -0.49 -18.45
CA SER A 197 6.32 -1.86 -18.67
C SER A 197 6.98 -2.06 -20.03
N ILE A 198 6.51 -1.36 -21.08
CA ILE A 198 7.19 -1.32 -22.38
C ILE A 198 8.54 -0.62 -22.27
N THR A 199 8.62 0.50 -21.55
CA THR A 199 9.88 1.22 -21.32
C THR A 199 10.91 0.35 -20.59
N LEU A 200 10.48 -0.42 -19.60
CA LEU A 200 11.36 -1.38 -18.94
C LEU A 200 11.74 -2.53 -19.87
N GLY A 201 10.80 -3.02 -20.69
CA GLY A 201 11.06 -4.03 -21.71
C GLY A 201 11.79 -5.25 -21.14
N GLN A 202 12.99 -5.53 -21.63
CA GLN A 202 13.84 -6.64 -21.18
C GLN A 202 14.39 -6.46 -19.75
N GLN A 203 14.36 -5.24 -19.20
CA GLN A 203 14.84 -4.95 -17.85
C GLN A 203 13.81 -5.24 -16.75
N LEU A 204 12.56 -5.55 -17.10
CA LEU A 204 11.51 -5.76 -16.10
C LEU A 204 11.81 -6.94 -15.17
N ASP A 205 12.25 -8.08 -15.72
CA ASP A 205 12.61 -9.25 -14.91
C ASP A 205 13.86 -9.02 -14.05
N PRO A 206 14.97 -8.45 -14.58
CA PRO A 206 16.11 -8.00 -13.77
C PRO A 206 15.71 -7.05 -12.64
N VAL A 207 14.90 -6.04 -12.91
CA VAL A 207 14.42 -5.07 -11.90
C VAL A 207 13.61 -5.76 -10.80
N CYS A 208 12.69 -6.65 -11.18
CA CYS A 208 11.94 -7.45 -10.22
C CYS A 208 12.87 -8.34 -9.39
N SER A 209 13.89 -8.96 -9.98
CA SER A 209 14.88 -9.74 -9.23
C SER A 209 15.61 -8.87 -8.22
N GLU A 210 16.11 -7.70 -8.64
CA GLU A 210 16.86 -6.80 -7.76
C GLU A 210 16.03 -6.29 -6.59
N ILE A 211 14.74 -6.00 -6.79
CA ILE A 211 13.82 -5.67 -5.69
C ILE A 211 13.73 -6.82 -4.68
N LEU A 212 13.57 -8.06 -5.15
CA LEU A 212 13.49 -9.22 -4.26
C LEU A 212 14.81 -9.47 -3.55
N ASP A 213 15.93 -9.39 -4.26
CA ASP A 213 17.28 -9.57 -3.71
C ASP A 213 17.59 -8.48 -2.67
N GLY A 214 17.20 -7.23 -2.92
CA GLY A 214 17.32 -6.14 -1.96
C GLY A 214 16.49 -6.37 -0.69
N TYR A 215 15.27 -6.88 -0.85
CA TYR A 215 14.42 -7.24 0.28
C TYR A 215 15.02 -8.39 1.10
N GLU A 216 15.41 -9.48 0.45
CA GLU A 216 15.95 -10.69 1.10
C GLU A 216 17.22 -10.38 1.90
N ASN A 217 18.12 -9.59 1.32
CA ASN A 217 19.37 -9.18 1.97
C ASN A 217 19.12 -8.30 3.19
N GLU A 218 18.16 -7.38 3.12
CA GLU A 218 17.86 -6.49 4.25
C GLU A 218 17.07 -7.22 5.35
N ALA A 219 16.09 -8.04 4.98
CA ALA A 219 15.25 -8.79 5.92
C ALA A 219 15.95 -10.04 6.49
N GLN A 220 17.07 -10.47 5.90
CA GLN A 220 17.72 -11.75 6.19
C GLN A 220 16.73 -12.93 6.09
N GLN A 221 15.82 -12.86 5.12
CA GLN A 221 14.73 -13.80 4.92
C GLN A 221 14.53 -14.06 3.43
N ALA A 222 14.58 -15.33 3.01
CA ALA A 222 14.26 -15.72 1.64
C ALA A 222 12.77 -15.49 1.29
N ILE A 223 12.50 -15.03 0.08
CA ILE A 223 11.17 -14.75 -0.45
C ILE A 223 10.82 -15.77 -1.53
N CYS A 224 9.66 -16.40 -1.40
CA CYS A 224 9.13 -17.24 -2.45
C CYS A 224 8.70 -16.38 -3.65
N ARG A 225 9.57 -16.33 -4.67
CA ARG A 225 9.31 -15.60 -5.92
C ARG A 225 8.00 -16.04 -6.57
N LYS A 226 7.74 -17.35 -6.64
CA LYS A 226 6.49 -17.90 -7.19
C LYS A 226 5.26 -17.34 -6.49
N THR A 227 5.25 -17.32 -5.15
CA THR A 227 4.17 -16.74 -4.34
C THR A 227 3.99 -15.27 -4.65
N THR A 228 5.09 -14.51 -4.71
CA THR A 228 5.08 -13.08 -5.02
C THR A 228 4.45 -12.79 -6.37
N PHE A 229 4.89 -13.45 -7.44
CA PHE A 229 4.36 -13.22 -8.78
C PHE A 229 2.90 -13.69 -8.95
N CYS A 230 2.51 -14.81 -8.30
CA CYS A 230 1.12 -15.24 -8.29
C CYS A 230 0.21 -14.19 -7.63
N LEU A 231 0.63 -13.65 -6.48
CA LEU A 231 -0.11 -12.59 -5.81
C LEU A 231 -0.16 -11.29 -6.64
N ALA A 232 0.94 -10.92 -7.30
CA ALA A 232 0.98 -9.73 -8.13
C ALA A 232 -0.01 -9.83 -9.30
N ALA A 233 -0.12 -11.00 -9.93
CA ALA A 233 -1.12 -11.25 -10.98
C ALA A 233 -2.56 -11.11 -10.46
N GLU A 234 -2.82 -11.57 -9.23
CA GLU A 234 -4.15 -11.54 -8.61
C GLU A 234 -4.55 -10.13 -8.18
N ILE A 235 -3.62 -9.36 -7.62
CA ILE A 235 -3.78 -7.93 -7.38
C ILE A 235 -4.10 -7.22 -8.71
N MET A 236 -3.41 -7.57 -9.80
CA MET A 236 -3.69 -7.00 -11.11
C MET A 236 -5.11 -7.30 -11.60
N MET A 237 -5.61 -8.52 -11.37
CA MET A 237 -6.98 -8.90 -11.71
C MET A 237 -8.01 -8.11 -10.90
N ILE A 238 -7.78 -7.94 -9.59
CA ILE A 238 -8.63 -7.10 -8.73
C ILE A 238 -8.74 -5.69 -9.30
N TYR A 239 -7.62 -5.06 -9.66
CA TYR A 239 -7.61 -3.72 -10.25
C TYR A 239 -8.37 -3.64 -11.59
N ARG A 240 -8.21 -4.66 -12.45
CA ARG A 240 -8.92 -4.72 -13.74
C ARG A 240 -10.43 -4.86 -13.54
N GLU A 241 -10.88 -5.68 -12.59
CA GLU A 241 -12.29 -5.81 -12.24
C GLU A 241 -12.86 -4.49 -11.72
N TYR A 242 -12.14 -3.79 -10.83
CA TYR A 242 -12.54 -2.46 -10.36
C TYR A 242 -12.67 -1.46 -11.51
N ARG A 243 -11.67 -1.35 -12.39
CA ARG A 243 -11.72 -0.41 -13.53
C ARG A 243 -12.80 -0.74 -14.55
N ARG A 244 -13.11 -2.02 -14.80
CA ARG A 244 -14.17 -2.42 -15.73
C ARG A 244 -15.56 -2.07 -15.22
N THR A 245 -15.74 -2.08 -13.90
CA THR A 245 -17.04 -1.81 -13.28
C THR A 245 -17.30 -0.31 -13.07
N ASP A 246 -16.25 0.53 -13.04
CA ASP A 246 -16.34 2.00 -13.03
C ASP A 246 -16.88 2.62 -14.34
N GLY A 247 -17.17 1.80 -15.36
CA GLY A 247 -17.91 2.23 -16.56
C GLY A 247 -19.43 2.28 -16.41
N THR A 248 -20.02 1.76 -15.31
CA THR A 248 -21.49 1.69 -15.16
C THR A 248 -22.06 2.04 -13.78
N GLU A 249 -21.27 2.11 -12.69
CA GLU A 249 -21.79 2.54 -11.38
C GLU A 249 -20.69 3.14 -10.51
N SER A 250 -20.93 4.35 -9.99
CA SER A 250 -19.94 5.07 -9.19
C SER A 250 -19.63 4.32 -7.89
N TRP A 251 -18.37 4.36 -7.45
CA TRP A 251 -17.88 3.81 -6.18
C TRP A 251 -18.75 4.21 -4.96
N LEU A 252 -19.34 5.41 -5.00
CA LEU A 252 -20.29 5.90 -3.99
C LEU A 252 -21.56 5.04 -3.93
N ASP A 253 -22.06 4.56 -5.07
CA ASP A 253 -23.30 3.77 -5.16
C ASP A 253 -23.09 2.34 -4.66
N ARG A 254 -21.90 1.77 -4.90
CA ARG A 254 -21.54 0.45 -4.36
C ARG A 254 -21.24 0.48 -2.86
N MET A 255 -20.60 1.53 -2.36
CA MET A 255 -20.45 1.73 -0.92
C MET A 255 -21.80 1.96 -0.23
N LYS A 256 -22.72 2.72 -0.84
CA LYS A 256 -24.10 2.87 -0.35
C LYS A 256 -24.81 1.52 -0.35
N ALA A 257 -24.76 0.75 -1.44
CA ALA A 257 -25.38 -0.57 -1.54
C ALA A 257 -24.83 -1.56 -0.50
N ALA A 258 -23.51 -1.60 -0.28
CA ALA A 258 -22.88 -2.43 0.74
C ALA A 258 -23.28 -2.02 2.16
N ARG A 259 -23.42 -0.71 2.44
CA ARG A 259 -23.94 -0.20 3.72
C ARG A 259 -25.42 -0.55 3.93
N HIS A 260 -26.24 -0.47 2.88
CA HIS A 260 -27.65 -0.87 2.94
C HIS A 260 -27.82 -2.37 3.19
N ARG A 261 -27.03 -3.23 2.53
CA ARG A 261 -27.03 -4.68 2.78
C ARG A 261 -26.61 -5.03 4.21
N LYS A 262 -25.55 -4.37 4.74
CA LYS A 262 -25.12 -4.57 6.14
C LYS A 262 -26.17 -4.11 7.15
N ARG A 263 -26.86 -2.98 6.90
CA ARG A 263 -27.97 -2.53 7.76
C ARG A 263 -29.16 -3.49 7.72
N ALA A 264 -29.53 -3.98 6.54
CA ALA A 264 -30.60 -4.97 6.39
C ALA A 264 -30.29 -6.28 7.14
N ALA A 265 -29.04 -6.78 7.02
CA ALA A 265 -28.59 -7.98 7.74
C ALA A 265 -28.60 -7.80 9.27
N ALA A 266 -28.16 -6.64 9.77
CA ALA A 266 -28.22 -6.33 11.21
C ALA A 266 -29.66 -6.22 11.72
N HIS A 267 -30.57 -5.67 10.92
CA HIS A 267 -31.98 -5.53 11.27
C HIS A 267 -32.73 -6.87 11.30
N LEU A 268 -32.33 -7.81 10.43
CA LEU A 268 -32.85 -9.18 10.41
C LEU A 268 -32.34 -9.99 11.61
N ASN A 269 -31.07 -9.84 12.00
CA ASN A 269 -30.53 -10.50 13.19
C ASN A 269 -31.16 -10.00 14.49
N LEU A 270 -31.46 -8.70 14.60
CA LEU A 270 -32.17 -8.13 15.76
C LEU A 270 -33.63 -8.63 15.86
N LYS A 271 -34.32 -8.81 14.72
CA LYS A 271 -35.66 -9.41 14.71
C LYS A 271 -35.65 -10.89 15.09
N ALA A 272 -34.63 -11.64 14.66
CA ALA A 272 -34.48 -13.04 15.03
C ALA A 272 -34.18 -13.24 16.52
N GLN A 273 -33.46 -12.31 17.16
CA GLN A 273 -33.17 -12.36 18.60
C GLN A 273 -34.37 -11.90 19.46
N GLY A 274 -35.19 -10.96 18.97
CA GLY A 274 -36.41 -10.55 19.66
C GLY A 274 -37.56 -11.55 19.59
N ALA A 275 -37.58 -12.42 18.59
CA ALA A 275 -38.61 -13.45 18.42
C ALA A 275 -38.39 -14.72 19.27
N GLY A 276 -37.25 -14.84 19.96
CA GLY A 276 -36.93 -15.96 20.86
C GLY A 276 -37.12 -15.66 22.34
N MET A 277 -37.71 -14.50 22.69
CA MET A 277 -37.97 -14.07 24.07
C MET A 277 -39.46 -13.90 24.39
N CYS A 278 -40.34 -14.45 23.55
CA CYS A 278 -41.78 -14.61 23.86
C CYS A 278 -42.10 -16.09 24.06
#